data_AF-J9DR46-F1
#
_entry.id   AF-J9DR46-F1
#
_cell.length_a   1.000
_cell.length_b   1.000
_cell.length_c   1.000
_cell.angle_alpha   90.00
_cell.angle_beta   90.00
_cell.angle_gamma   90.00
#
_symmetry.space_group_name_H-M   'P 1'
#
loop_
_entity.id
_entity.type
_entity.pdbx_description
1 polymer ?
#
loop_
_entity_poly.entity_id
_entity_poly.type
_entity_poly.pdbx_seq_one_letter_code
_entity_poly.pdbx_strand_id
1 'polypeptide(L)'
;VFTQNEKQLAGVDRQKSLIERASDAFGLLGAVRFLEDYYLLVVTKARVVAMIGYHEIYKIEEVILIPLAIQGIPVNNPDELRYLKLFQSVDLSTDFYFSYIYDLSRTLQENVLGISGWSKYKQVDKNETSQFSDSKFIWNGYLLEPLRKNAVSEQWFIEVVHGYVGLFIASLNSLWSP
;
A
#
# COMPACT_ATOMS: atom_id res chain seq x y z
N VAL A 1 23.83 13.74 2.41
CA VAL A 1 24.76 14.10 1.31
C VAL A 1 23.89 14.43 0.13
N PHE A 2 23.80 15.72 -0.20
CA PHE A 2 23.10 16.21 -1.38
C PHE A 2 23.90 15.77 -2.60
N THR A 3 23.27 15.08 -3.55
CA THR A 3 23.89 14.83 -4.85
C THR A 3 23.19 15.72 -5.88
N GLN A 4 23.93 16.76 -6.27
CA GLN A 4 23.67 17.60 -7.44
C GLN A 4 23.57 16.73 -8.69
N ASN A 5 22.57 16.99 -9.52
CA ASN A 5 22.61 16.68 -10.95
C ASN A 5 22.12 17.91 -11.71
N GLU A 6 23.01 18.87 -11.90
CA GLU A 6 22.87 19.90 -12.92
C GLU A 6 23.61 19.45 -14.17
N LYS A 7 22.85 19.20 -15.24
CA LYS A 7 23.04 19.70 -16.61
C LYS A 7 22.19 18.87 -17.56
N GLN A 8 21.11 19.47 -18.07
CA GLN A 8 21.00 19.90 -19.48
C GLN A 8 19.80 20.84 -19.60
N LEU A 9 20.08 22.11 -19.87
CA LEU A 9 19.09 23.14 -20.16
C LEU A 9 19.02 23.28 -21.69
N ALA A 10 17.95 22.79 -22.31
CA ALA A 10 17.60 23.13 -23.68
C ALA A 10 16.07 23.28 -23.77
N GLY A 11 15.66 24.54 -23.68
CA GLY A 11 14.37 25.14 -24.00
C GLY A 11 13.13 24.26 -24.15
N VAL A 12 12.23 24.36 -23.15
CA VAL A 12 10.82 24.75 -23.38
C VAL A 12 10.39 25.49 -22.13
N ASP A 13 10.08 26.78 -22.27
CA ASP A 13 9.43 27.57 -21.24
C ASP A 13 8.00 27.04 -21.05
N ARG A 14 7.84 26.03 -20.20
CA ARG A 14 6.54 25.57 -19.75
C ARG A 14 6.16 26.43 -18.57
N GLN A 15 5.14 27.28 -18.75
CA GLN A 15 4.39 27.89 -17.66
C GLN A 15 4.35 26.95 -16.46
N LYS A 16 4.87 27.37 -15.30
CA LYS A 16 4.65 26.68 -14.04
C LYS A 16 3.14 26.63 -13.81
N SER A 17 2.53 25.52 -14.22
CA SER A 17 1.17 25.14 -13.83
C SER A 17 1.08 25.21 -12.31
N LEU A 18 -0.01 25.75 -11.77
CA LEU A 18 -0.30 25.72 -10.32
C LEU A 18 -0.41 24.30 -9.76
N ILE A 19 -0.45 23.31 -10.64
CA ILE A 19 -0.49 21.88 -10.33
C ILE A 19 0.81 21.25 -10.83
N GLU A 20 1.61 20.78 -9.88
CA GLU A 20 2.79 19.95 -10.14
C GLU A 20 2.43 18.49 -9.84
N ARG A 21 2.79 17.59 -10.77
CA ARG A 21 2.60 16.15 -10.56
C ARG A 21 3.65 15.65 -9.57
N ALA A 22 3.21 15.17 -8.41
CA ALA A 22 4.12 14.65 -7.39
C ALA A 22 4.72 13.28 -7.76
N SER A 23 3.89 12.30 -8.10
CA SER A 23 4.32 10.96 -8.56
C SER A 23 3.16 10.19 -9.19
N ASP A 24 3.46 9.15 -9.96
CA ASP A 24 2.51 8.07 -10.20
C ASP A 24 2.46 7.13 -9.00
N ALA A 25 1.32 6.47 -8.80
CA ALA A 25 1.07 5.60 -7.66
C ALA A 25 0.23 4.38 -8.04
N PHE A 26 0.55 3.23 -7.46
CA PHE A 26 -0.25 2.01 -7.50
C PHE A 26 -1.41 2.04 -6.49
N GLY A 27 -1.26 2.80 -5.40
CA GLY A 27 -2.25 2.93 -4.34
C GLY A 27 -1.69 3.63 -3.09
N LEU A 28 -2.60 3.98 -2.18
CA LEU A 28 -2.29 4.53 -0.87
C LEU A 28 -2.09 3.40 0.13
N LEU A 29 -0.92 3.39 0.76
CA LEU A 29 -0.62 2.47 1.86
C LEU A 29 -1.20 2.98 3.18
N GLY A 30 -1.36 4.30 3.30
CA GLY A 30 -1.99 4.94 4.46
C GLY A 30 -1.39 6.30 4.78
N ALA A 31 -1.72 6.81 5.95
CA ALA A 31 -1.17 8.03 6.50
C ALA A 31 -0.70 7.79 7.94
N VAL A 32 0.43 8.39 8.31
CA VAL A 32 0.97 8.34 9.66
C VAL A 32 1.21 9.76 10.17
N ARG A 33 0.92 9.99 11.44
CA ARG A 33 1.27 11.22 12.15
C ARG A 33 2.35 10.89 13.17
N PHE A 34 3.43 11.65 13.17
CA PHE A 34 4.44 11.57 14.22
C PHE A 34 4.11 12.60 15.31
N LEU A 35 4.98 13.57 15.57
CA LEU A 35 4.73 14.59 16.59
C LEU A 35 3.88 15.73 16.01
N GLU A 36 4.35 16.28 14.89
CA GLU A 36 3.83 17.57 14.39
C GLU A 36 2.95 17.37 13.17
N ASP A 37 3.44 16.64 12.16
CA ASP A 37 2.82 16.57 10.83
C ASP A 37 2.35 15.17 10.44
N TYR A 38 1.46 15.15 9.43
CA TYR A 38 1.04 13.94 8.74
C TYR A 38 1.94 13.66 7.54
N TYR A 39 2.16 12.37 7.29
CA TYR A 39 2.89 11.88 6.14
C TYR A 39 2.04 10.85 5.42
N LEU A 40 1.91 11.01 4.11
CA LEU A 40 1.19 10.09 3.25
C LEU A 40 2.16 9.04 2.70
N LEU A 41 1.77 7.77 2.81
CA LEU A 41 2.54 6.65 2.28
C LEU A 41 1.91 6.20 0.96
N VAL A 42 2.73 6.22 -0.09
CA VAL A 42 2.28 5.96 -1.46
C VAL A 42 3.19 4.91 -2.09
N VAL A 43 2.60 3.86 -2.66
CA VAL A 43 3.35 2.87 -3.44
C VAL A 43 3.55 3.41 -4.85
N THR A 44 4.80 3.67 -5.23
CA THR A 44 5.15 4.22 -6.55
C THR A 44 5.56 3.16 -7.54
N LYS A 45 6.11 2.03 -7.05
CA LYS A 45 6.48 0.87 -7.87
C LYS A 45 6.05 -0.42 -7.22
N ALA A 46 5.47 -1.29 -8.04
CA ALA A 46 5.16 -2.66 -7.70
C ALA A 46 5.31 -3.53 -8.95
N ARG A 47 5.60 -4.82 -8.76
CA ARG A 47 5.68 -5.81 -9.83
C ARG A 47 4.75 -6.98 -9.58
N VAL A 48 4.18 -7.56 -10.63
CA VAL A 48 3.42 -8.81 -10.53
C VAL A 48 4.39 -9.97 -10.24
N VAL A 49 4.13 -10.76 -9.20
CA VAL A 49 4.96 -11.89 -8.78
C VAL A 49 4.28 -13.25 -8.90
N ALA A 50 2.95 -13.26 -8.89
CA ALA A 50 2.17 -14.47 -9.03
C ALA A 50 0.77 -14.13 -9.57
N MET A 51 0.09 -15.15 -10.09
CA MET A 51 -1.29 -15.07 -10.50
C MET A 51 -2.03 -16.30 -9.98
N ILE A 52 -3.10 -16.07 -9.21
CA ILE A 52 -3.98 -17.13 -8.71
C ILE A 52 -5.30 -17.02 -9.48
N GLY A 53 -5.54 -17.94 -10.41
CA GLY A 53 -6.67 -17.83 -11.34
C GLY A 53 -6.53 -16.59 -12.23
N TYR A 54 -7.40 -15.60 -12.03
CA TYR A 54 -7.37 -14.31 -12.74
C TYR A 54 -6.93 -13.14 -11.82
N HIS A 55 -6.46 -13.46 -10.62
CA HIS A 55 -6.07 -12.46 -9.63
C HIS A 55 -4.56 -12.31 -9.61
N GLU A 56 -4.09 -11.12 -9.97
CA GLU A 56 -2.68 -10.75 -9.93
C GLU A 56 -2.26 -10.40 -8.50
N ILE A 57 -1.09 -10.90 -8.10
CA ILE A 57 -0.45 -10.56 -6.84
C ILE A 57 0.77 -9.71 -7.14
N TYR A 58 0.80 -8.54 -6.52
CA TYR A 58 1.85 -7.55 -6.67
C TYR A 58 2.78 -7.60 -5.47
N LYS A 59 4.09 -7.52 -5.71
CA LYS A 59 5.10 -7.21 -4.70
C LYS A 59 5.43 -5.73 -4.77
N ILE A 60 5.43 -5.07 -3.62
CA ILE A 60 5.84 -3.66 -3.49
C ILE A 60 7.34 -3.57 -3.74
N GLU A 61 7.77 -2.61 -4.57
CA GLU A 61 9.19 -2.36 -4.86
C GLU A 61 9.65 -0.99 -4.38
N GLU A 62 8.76 0.00 -4.34
CA GLU A 62 9.08 1.34 -3.90
C GLU A 62 7.88 1.99 -3.21
N VAL A 63 8.15 2.56 -2.04
CA VAL A 63 7.20 3.37 -1.27
C VAL A 63 7.84 4.71 -1.00
N ILE A 64 7.10 5.78 -1.25
CA ILE A 64 7.51 7.13 -0.91
C ILE A 64 6.68 7.66 0.26
N LEU A 65 7.32 8.50 1.06
CA LEU A 65 6.69 9.21 2.17
C LEU A 65 6.57 10.68 1.81
N ILE A 66 5.35 11.17 1.62
CA ILE A 66 5.07 12.56 1.22
C ILE A 66 4.64 13.35 2.47
N PRO A 67 5.42 14.35 2.91
CA PRO A 67 5.01 15.20 4.03
C PRO A 67 3.82 16.08 3.63
N LEU A 68 2.75 16.04 4.44
CA LEU A 68 1.58 16.91 4.32
C LEU A 68 1.75 18.12 5.26
N ALA A 69 2.80 18.91 5.02
CA ALA A 69 3.08 20.07 5.87
C ALA A 69 1.94 21.09 5.76
N ILE A 70 1.28 21.41 6.88
CA ILE A 70 0.14 22.34 6.92
C ILE A 70 0.60 23.79 6.66
N GLN A 71 1.88 24.09 6.85
CA GLN A 71 2.40 25.47 6.85
C GLN A 71 3.62 25.71 5.93
N GLY A 72 4.07 24.71 5.16
CA GLY A 72 5.22 24.84 4.26
C GLY A 72 6.57 25.09 4.96
N ILE A 73 6.62 24.97 6.28
CA ILE A 73 7.85 25.10 7.07
C ILE A 73 8.46 23.70 7.19
N PRO A 74 9.73 23.50 6.81
CA PRO A 74 10.40 22.22 7.02
C PRO A 74 10.47 21.92 8.52
N VAL A 75 10.02 20.72 8.92
CA VAL A 75 10.11 20.28 10.31
C VAL A 75 11.59 20.16 10.70
N ASN A 76 12.09 21.15 11.43
CA ASN A 76 13.48 21.15 11.94
C ASN A 76 13.55 20.58 13.36
N ASN A 77 12.50 19.89 13.81
CA ASN A 77 12.46 19.24 15.10
C ASN A 77 13.31 17.94 15.07
N PRO A 78 14.36 17.84 15.91
CA PRO A 78 15.22 16.65 15.92
C PRO A 78 14.48 15.37 16.31
N ASP A 79 13.43 15.46 17.13
CA ASP A 79 12.65 14.30 17.55
C ASP A 79 11.75 13.78 16.41
N GLU A 80 11.16 14.67 15.61
CA GLU A 80 10.42 14.28 14.41
C GLU A 80 11.32 13.51 13.44
N LEU A 81 12.52 14.04 13.16
CA LEU A 81 13.51 13.39 12.30
C LEU A 81 13.93 12.02 12.85
N ARG A 82 13.95 11.84 14.17
CA ARG A 82 14.22 10.56 14.81
C ARG A 82 13.09 9.55 14.58
N TYR A 83 11.82 9.96 14.74
CA TYR A 83 10.68 9.09 14.45
C TYR A 83 10.59 8.72 12.97
N LEU A 84 10.86 9.67 12.07
CA LEU A 84 10.95 9.41 10.63
C LEU A 84 12.01 8.35 10.31
N LYS A 85 13.22 8.47 10.87
CA LYS A 85 14.28 7.48 10.68
C LYS A 85 13.92 6.12 11.25
N LEU A 86 13.26 6.09 12.42
CA LEU A 86 12.80 4.84 13.02
C LEU A 86 11.75 4.17 12.13
N PHE A 87 10.82 4.94 11.58
CA PHE A 87 9.80 4.43 10.68
C PHE A 87 10.41 3.93 9.36
N GLN A 88 11.33 4.68 8.77
CA GLN A 88 12.08 4.31 7.56
C GLN A 88 13.01 3.11 7.76
N SER A 89 13.24 2.66 9.00
CA SER A 89 13.98 1.43 9.25
C SER A 89 13.17 0.17 8.90
N VAL A 90 11.84 0.30 8.79
CA VAL A 90 10.96 -0.74 8.24
C VAL A 90 11.01 -0.63 6.72
N ASP A 91 11.61 -1.64 6.09
CA ASP A 91 11.68 -1.70 4.64
C ASP A 91 10.36 -2.22 4.05
N LEU A 92 9.52 -1.29 3.60
CA LEU A 92 8.24 -1.58 2.96
C LEU A 92 8.37 -2.16 1.54
N SER A 93 9.57 -2.14 0.95
CA SER A 93 9.85 -2.78 -0.35
C SER A 93 10.23 -4.26 -0.20
N THR A 94 10.55 -4.69 1.01
CA THR A 94 10.90 -6.08 1.29
C THR A 94 9.66 -6.82 1.78
N ASP A 95 9.24 -7.79 0.98
CA ASP A 95 8.30 -8.84 1.38
C ASP A 95 6.88 -8.39 1.76
N PHE A 96 6.45 -7.28 1.18
CA PHE A 96 5.05 -6.82 1.18
C PHE A 96 4.36 -7.11 -0.15
N TYR A 97 3.14 -7.64 -0.05
CA TYR A 97 2.33 -8.06 -1.18
C TYR A 97 0.91 -7.52 -1.08
N PHE A 98 0.29 -7.25 -2.22
CA PHE A 98 -1.11 -6.87 -2.32
C PHE A 98 -1.75 -7.42 -3.59
N SER A 99 -3.08 -7.43 -3.63
CA SER A 99 -3.85 -7.66 -4.85
C SER A 99 -5.03 -6.70 -4.85
N TYR A 100 -5.39 -6.19 -6.02
CA TYR A 100 -6.51 -5.25 -6.15
C TYR A 100 -7.88 -5.91 -5.96
N ILE A 101 -7.99 -7.19 -6.28
CA ILE A 101 -9.27 -7.89 -6.42
C ILE A 101 -9.34 -9.19 -5.62
N TYR A 102 -8.28 -9.54 -4.90
CA TYR A 102 -8.20 -10.77 -4.12
C TYR A 102 -7.66 -10.48 -2.72
N ASP A 103 -8.35 -10.97 -1.69
CA ASP A 103 -7.97 -10.75 -0.30
C ASP A 103 -6.85 -11.72 0.09
N LEU A 104 -5.62 -11.20 0.16
CA LEU A 104 -4.43 -11.96 0.57
C LEU A 104 -4.34 -12.18 2.08
N SER A 105 -5.13 -11.47 2.88
CA SER A 105 -5.17 -11.66 4.34
C SER A 105 -5.84 -12.97 4.72
N ARG A 106 -6.55 -13.60 3.78
CA ARG A 106 -7.33 -14.82 3.99
C ARG A 106 -6.78 -16.01 3.22
N THR A 107 -7.06 -17.19 3.75
CA THR A 107 -6.78 -18.46 3.07
C THR A 107 -7.70 -18.65 1.86
N LEU A 108 -7.26 -19.48 0.90
CA LEU A 108 -8.10 -19.84 -0.25
C LEU A 108 -9.44 -20.47 0.19
N GLN A 109 -9.42 -21.30 1.23
CA GLN A 109 -10.62 -21.93 1.77
C GLN A 109 -11.65 -20.88 2.21
N GLU A 110 -11.22 -19.83 2.91
CA GLU A 110 -12.09 -18.74 3.36
C GLU A 110 -12.63 -17.91 2.19
N ASN A 111 -11.76 -17.60 1.22
CA ASN A 111 -12.14 -16.84 0.03
C ASN A 111 -13.13 -17.59 -0.87
N VAL A 112 -12.98 -18.91 -1.01
CA VAL A 112 -13.88 -19.76 -1.83
C VAL A 112 -15.21 -20.04 -1.13
N LEU A 113 -15.18 -20.36 0.16
CA LEU A 113 -16.39 -20.73 0.89
C LEU A 113 -17.33 -19.53 1.15
N GLY A 114 -16.91 -18.31 0.81
CA GLY A 114 -17.74 -17.12 1.01
C GLY A 114 -18.17 -16.95 2.47
N ILE A 115 -17.42 -17.53 3.43
CA ILE A 115 -17.63 -17.34 4.89
C ILE A 115 -17.39 -15.87 5.29
N SER A 116 -17.08 -15.03 4.31
CA SER A 116 -17.10 -13.60 4.42
C SER A 116 -18.49 -13.09 4.83
N GLY A 117 -18.58 -12.68 6.10
CA GLY A 117 -19.40 -11.54 6.52
C GLY A 117 -19.07 -10.21 5.80
N TRP A 118 -18.36 -10.27 4.66
CA TRP A 118 -18.18 -9.19 3.72
C TRP A 118 -19.39 -9.15 2.78
N SER A 119 -20.51 -8.64 3.30
CA SER A 119 -21.41 -7.91 2.42
C SER A 119 -20.58 -6.81 1.76
N LYS A 120 -20.60 -6.73 0.43
CA LYS A 120 -19.97 -5.66 -0.35
C LYS A 120 -20.37 -4.24 0.11
N TYR A 121 -21.39 -4.13 0.96
CA TYR A 121 -21.73 -2.96 1.75
C TYR A 121 -22.34 -3.45 3.07
N LYS A 122 -21.58 -3.48 4.17
CA LYS A 122 -22.18 -3.74 5.49
C LYS A 122 -22.47 -2.41 6.16
N GLN A 123 -23.77 -2.16 6.26
CA GLN A 123 -24.36 -1.04 6.97
C GLN A 123 -23.71 -0.87 8.33
N VAL A 124 -23.57 0.40 8.71
CA VAL A 124 -23.21 0.86 10.04
C VAL A 124 -24.38 0.55 10.98
N ASP A 125 -24.61 -0.72 11.28
CA ASP A 125 -25.40 -1.10 12.44
C ASP A 125 -24.46 -1.16 13.64
N LYS A 126 -24.36 -0.01 14.31
CA LYS A 126 -23.80 0.14 15.65
C LYS A 126 -24.65 -0.71 16.60
N ASN A 127 -24.36 -2.00 16.77
CA ASN A 127 -24.58 -2.70 18.05
C ASN A 127 -24.21 -4.18 18.09
N GLU A 128 -23.63 -4.75 17.05
CA GLU A 128 -23.08 -6.10 17.19
C GLU A 128 -21.62 -6.06 16.82
N THR A 129 -20.82 -6.69 17.67
CA THR A 129 -19.38 -6.95 17.60
C THR A 129 -19.11 -7.75 16.32
N SER A 130 -19.32 -7.09 15.19
CA SER A 130 -19.32 -7.66 13.88
C SER A 130 -17.88 -7.99 13.58
N GLN A 131 -17.61 -9.28 13.71
CA GLN A 131 -16.79 -9.98 12.75
C GLN A 131 -15.39 -9.39 12.70
N PHE A 132 -14.54 -9.88 13.61
CA PHE A 132 -13.12 -10.03 13.39
C PHE A 132 -12.89 -10.85 12.09
N SER A 133 -13.23 -10.29 10.93
CA SER A 133 -12.56 -10.57 9.68
C SER A 133 -11.08 -10.35 9.97
N ASP A 134 -10.24 -11.31 9.59
CA ASP A 134 -8.84 -11.49 9.99
C ASP A 134 -7.91 -10.30 9.65
N SER A 135 -8.16 -9.14 10.25
CA SER A 135 -7.32 -7.93 10.20
C SER A 135 -5.92 -8.19 10.76
N LYS A 136 -5.69 -9.34 11.41
CA LYS A 136 -4.39 -9.74 11.94
C LYS A 136 -3.30 -9.83 10.87
N PHE A 137 -3.68 -10.10 9.62
CA PHE A 137 -2.73 -10.21 8.51
C PHE A 137 -2.68 -8.96 7.62
N ILE A 138 -3.63 -8.02 7.78
CA ILE A 138 -3.59 -6.72 7.10
C ILE A 138 -2.61 -5.82 7.85
N TRP A 139 -1.38 -5.75 7.35
CA TRP A 139 -0.29 -5.10 8.06
C TRP A 139 -0.49 -3.59 8.20
N ASN A 140 -1.00 -2.93 7.17
CA ASN A 140 -1.20 -1.47 7.14
C ASN A 140 -2.56 -1.01 7.70
N GLY A 141 -3.30 -1.88 8.41
CA GLY A 141 -4.63 -1.53 8.93
C GLY A 141 -4.65 -0.24 9.74
N TYR A 142 -3.66 -0.05 10.62
CA TYR A 142 -3.49 1.18 11.40
C TYR A 142 -3.19 2.41 10.53
N LEU A 143 -2.36 2.25 9.49
CA LEU A 143 -2.01 3.35 8.59
C LEU A 143 -3.21 3.81 7.75
N LEU A 144 -4.17 2.93 7.48
CA LEU A 144 -5.38 3.27 6.74
C LEU A 144 -6.44 3.96 7.62
N GLU A 145 -6.41 3.81 8.95
CA GLU A 145 -7.43 4.38 9.84
C GLU A 145 -7.64 5.88 9.69
N PRO A 146 -6.61 6.75 9.63
CA PRO A 146 -6.82 8.18 9.48
C PRO A 146 -7.53 8.54 8.17
N LEU A 147 -7.28 7.79 7.09
CA LEU A 147 -7.92 8.03 5.80
C LEU A 147 -9.37 7.54 5.81
N ARG A 148 -9.63 6.38 6.41
CA ARG A 148 -10.97 5.80 6.60
C ARG A 148 -11.87 6.71 7.45
N LYS A 149 -11.35 7.22 8.57
CA LYS A 149 -12.07 8.13 9.47
C LYS A 149 -12.44 9.45 8.79
N ASN A 150 -11.67 9.87 7.79
CA ASN A 150 -11.90 11.09 7.01
C ASN A 150 -12.65 10.84 5.69
N ALA A 151 -13.32 9.68 5.54
CA ALA A 151 -14.17 9.35 4.39
C ALA A 151 -13.46 9.35 3.02
N VAL A 152 -12.15 9.09 2.99
CA VAL A 152 -11.46 8.81 1.73
C VAL A 152 -11.93 7.46 1.21
N SER A 153 -12.19 7.36 -0.10
CA SER A 153 -12.74 6.16 -0.72
C SER A 153 -11.76 4.99 -0.67
N GLU A 154 -12.27 3.80 -0.31
CA GLU A 154 -11.50 2.53 -0.26
C GLU A 154 -10.86 2.16 -1.61
N GLN A 155 -11.37 2.69 -2.73
CA GLN A 155 -10.79 2.44 -4.07
C GLN A 155 -9.33 2.92 -4.20
N TRP A 156 -8.90 3.84 -3.33
CA TRP A 156 -7.54 4.36 -3.31
C TRP A 156 -6.61 3.53 -2.42
N PHE A 157 -7.16 2.70 -1.55
CA PHE A 157 -6.39 1.97 -0.55
C PHE A 157 -5.93 0.63 -1.11
N ILE A 158 -4.75 0.22 -0.68
CA ILE A 158 -4.25 -1.12 -0.90
C ILE A 158 -3.99 -1.76 0.45
N GLU A 159 -4.62 -2.89 0.71
CA GLU A 159 -4.35 -3.70 1.90
C GLU A 159 -3.16 -4.61 1.62
N VAL A 160 -2.16 -4.56 2.49
CA VAL A 160 -0.90 -5.28 2.29
C VAL A 160 -0.71 -6.36 3.33
N VAL A 161 -0.13 -7.47 2.88
CA VAL A 161 0.31 -8.57 3.74
C VAL A 161 1.83 -8.67 3.71
N HIS A 162 2.43 -8.96 4.85
CA HIS A 162 3.86 -9.23 4.95
C HIS A 162 4.10 -10.74 4.94
N GLY A 163 5.04 -11.23 4.14
CA GLY A 163 5.34 -12.66 4.07
C GLY A 163 6.08 -13.08 2.81
N TYR A 164 5.64 -14.17 2.18
CA TYR A 164 6.27 -14.68 0.97
C TYR A 164 5.23 -15.19 -0.01
N VAL A 165 5.41 -14.87 -1.29
CA VAL A 165 4.60 -15.39 -2.40
C VAL A 165 5.55 -15.87 -3.50
N GLY A 166 5.38 -17.12 -3.90
CA GLY A 166 6.11 -17.73 -5.01
C GLY A 166 5.20 -18.68 -5.78
N LEU A 167 5.28 -18.64 -7.11
CA LEU A 167 4.53 -19.52 -8.01
C LEU A 167 5.51 -20.23 -8.95
N PHE A 168 5.44 -21.56 -8.98
CA PHE A 168 6.27 -22.40 -9.82
C PHE A 168 5.37 -23.26 -10.71
N ILE A 169 5.53 -23.13 -12.03
CA ILE A 169 4.79 -23.93 -12.99
C ILE A 169 5.56 -25.23 -13.21
N ALA A 170 4.89 -26.36 -12.98
CA ALA A 170 5.44 -27.70 -13.21
C ALA A 170 4.51 -28.50 -14.13
N SER A 171 5.10 -29.24 -15.06
CA SER A 171 4.39 -30.21 -15.91
C SER A 171 4.56 -31.61 -15.34
N LEU A 172 3.46 -32.26 -14.96
CA LEU A 172 3.48 -33.67 -14.59
C LEU A 172 3.19 -34.51 -15.84
N ASN A 173 4.12 -35.39 -16.23
CA ASN A 173 3.89 -36.30 -17.35
C ASN A 173 2.77 -37.29 -17.00
N SER A 174 1.74 -37.36 -17.85
CA SER A 174 0.75 -38.43 -17.76
C SER A 174 1.38 -39.73 -18.25
N LEU A 175 1.86 -40.57 -17.32
CA LEU A 175 2.32 -41.94 -17.62
C LEU A 175 1.17 -42.92 -17.93
N TRP A 176 0.04 -42.41 -18.43
CA TRP A 176 -1.08 -43.22 -18.88
C TRP A 176 -1.30 -42.95 -20.37
N SER A 177 -0.80 -43.88 -21.19
CA SER A 177 -1.31 -44.11 -22.54
C SER A 177 -2.16 -45.39 -22.50
N PRO A 178 -3.35 -45.40 -23.15
CA PRO A 178 -4.23 -46.57 -23.21
C PRO A 178 -3.65 -47.74 -24.02
#